data_AF-A0A0S8G3C6-F1
#
_entry.id   AF-A0A0S8G3C6-F1
#
_cell.length_a   1.000
_cell.length_b   1.000
_cell.length_c   1.000
_cell.angle_alpha   90.00
_cell.angle_beta   90.00
_cell.angle_gamma   90.00
#
_symmetry.space_group_name_H-M   'P 1'
#
loop_
_entity.id
_entity.type
_entity.pdbx_description
1 polymer ?
#
loop_
_entity_poly.entity_id
_entity_poly.type
_entity_poly.pdbx_seq_one_letter_code
_entity_poly.pdbx_strand_id
1 'polypeptide(L)'
;MESARTEQVLEDFVIRPVRSFSLVRSALGVLHLVALLACVGAADARIEGEFQLNTWVAGDQERPAVASHPAEGWVAVWQSGEQDGDCYGVYGRLFAPEGEPDGEEFRVNVDTIGCQMFPRIDSDPTGRFVVVWQSWGQDGSGYGIFGRRFDDEGTPLGPPFQINIWTAGNQERPAVATQSDGSFLVVWQSSAQDGSSYGVYGQEFDEEGNPTGEEFGVNVETEGWQGNPDLAIGPAGTWVVVWESENGDGNGFGILARRFGAAGIPLGPEIAVNEHLINDQILPAAGVDSQGNLIVVWSSEDQDGHRFGVYARRFSSELVPLGEEFQVNTYTYKDQMGPSVAVTPDGQFAVLWMSSFQDGSGLGVFGQVYLANGQPLGSEFQVNEYTDLYQSFPRAACDTGCLVIVWQSDVQDGDGYGIWARAYQMAELGGDSERIARPHGAQHAGTGSNLPAKE
;
A
#
# COMPACT_ATOMS: atom_id res chain seq x y z
N MET A 1 -61.06 23.74 -58.38
CA MET A 1 -60.58 24.80 -57.48
C MET A 1 -59.75 24.10 -56.43
N GLU A 2 -58.44 24.28 -56.24
CA GLU A 2 -57.34 25.04 -56.90
C GLU A 2 -56.08 24.15 -56.76
N SER A 3 -55.18 23.97 -57.73
CA SER A 3 -54.12 24.90 -58.20
C SER A 3 -53.12 25.39 -57.13
N ALA A 4 -51.96 24.74 -56.97
CA ALA A 4 -50.61 25.36 -57.17
C ALA A 4 -49.39 24.43 -56.90
N ARG A 5 -48.33 24.69 -57.68
CA ARG A 5 -46.87 24.41 -57.62
C ARG A 5 -46.25 23.78 -56.34
N THR A 6 -45.28 22.84 -56.36
CA THR A 6 -43.97 22.67 -57.07
C THR A 6 -42.76 23.29 -56.35
N GLU A 7 -41.94 22.45 -55.68
CA GLU A 7 -40.44 22.36 -55.66
C GLU A 7 -40.04 21.32 -54.59
N GLN A 8 -39.46 20.16 -54.97
CA GLN A 8 -38.02 19.79 -55.12
C GLN A 8 -37.43 19.11 -53.85
N VAL A 9 -37.06 17.81 -53.94
CA VAL A 9 -35.66 17.26 -54.00
C VAL A 9 -35.05 17.10 -52.59
N LEU A 10 -34.61 15.95 -52.04
CA LEU A 10 -34.58 14.50 -52.36
C LEU A 10 -34.69 13.73 -50.99
N GLU A 11 -34.60 12.40 -50.79
CA GLU A 11 -34.28 11.23 -51.63
C GLU A 11 -34.96 9.93 -51.09
N ASP A 12 -34.82 8.84 -51.85
CA ASP A 12 -34.91 7.39 -51.57
C ASP A 12 -35.73 6.77 -50.41
N PHE A 13 -36.79 6.07 -50.86
CA PHE A 13 -37.37 4.83 -50.31
C PHE A 13 -36.30 3.70 -50.18
N VAL A 14 -36.45 2.65 -49.35
CA VAL A 14 -37.38 1.51 -49.52
C VAL A 14 -37.68 0.79 -48.18
N ILE A 15 -38.84 0.10 -48.11
CA ILE A 15 -39.50 -0.40 -46.90
C ILE A 15 -39.57 -1.95 -46.84
N ARG A 16 -38.90 -2.57 -45.83
CA ARG A 16 -39.27 -3.81 -45.06
C ARG A 16 -39.53 -5.14 -45.85
N PRO A 17 -39.96 -6.29 -45.26
CA PRO A 17 -39.82 -6.84 -43.87
C PRO A 17 -39.32 -8.32 -43.74
N VAL A 18 -38.79 -8.65 -42.54
CA VAL A 18 -38.99 -9.89 -41.72
C VAL A 18 -38.86 -11.30 -42.33
N ARG A 19 -37.99 -12.14 -41.72
CA ARG A 19 -38.32 -13.50 -41.24
C ARG A 19 -37.36 -13.99 -40.14
N SER A 20 -37.91 -14.73 -39.17
CA SER A 20 -37.23 -15.26 -37.98
C SER A 20 -36.60 -16.64 -38.20
N PHE A 21 -35.47 -16.92 -37.56
CA PHE A 21 -35.07 -18.29 -37.19
C PHE A 21 -34.35 -18.30 -35.83
N SER A 22 -34.73 -19.26 -34.99
CA SER A 22 -34.07 -19.59 -33.71
C SER A 22 -33.25 -20.86 -33.91
N LEU A 23 -32.03 -20.91 -33.36
CA LEU A 23 -31.25 -22.15 -33.25
C LEU A 23 -30.32 -22.14 -32.02
N VAL A 24 -30.79 -22.82 -30.98
CA VAL A 24 -30.06 -23.76 -30.10
C VAL A 24 -28.67 -23.32 -29.57
N ARG A 25 -28.60 -23.06 -28.25
CA ARG A 25 -27.36 -23.22 -27.48
C ARG A 25 -27.08 -24.71 -27.26
N SER A 26 -25.88 -25.16 -27.63
CA SER A 26 -25.31 -26.44 -27.20
C SER A 26 -23.92 -26.19 -26.65
N ALA A 27 -23.67 -26.59 -25.40
CA ALA A 27 -22.38 -26.40 -24.74
C ALA A 27 -21.47 -27.61 -24.96
N LEU A 28 -20.16 -27.38 -25.14
CA LEU A 28 -19.07 -27.97 -24.36
C LEU A 28 -17.71 -27.48 -24.87
N GLY A 29 -16.78 -27.18 -23.95
CA GLY A 29 -15.34 -27.05 -24.24
C GLY A 29 -14.86 -25.65 -24.66
N VAL A 30 -14.47 -24.82 -23.69
CA VAL A 30 -13.06 -24.55 -23.33
C VAL A 30 -13.11 -23.67 -22.07
N LEU A 31 -12.59 -24.20 -20.96
CA LEU A 31 -12.33 -23.45 -19.72
C LEU A 31 -10.82 -23.53 -19.48
N HIS A 32 -10.19 -22.47 -18.97
CA HIS A 32 -8.73 -22.23 -18.93
C HIS A 32 -8.09 -21.74 -20.25
N LEU A 33 -8.33 -20.46 -20.62
CA LEU A 33 -7.26 -19.51 -21.02
C LEU A 33 -7.84 -18.08 -21.17
N VAL A 34 -7.90 -17.28 -20.11
CA VAL A 34 -8.31 -15.85 -20.19
C VAL A 34 -7.42 -14.92 -19.33
N ALA A 35 -6.91 -15.38 -18.18
CA ALA A 35 -6.13 -14.56 -17.24
C ALA A 35 -4.64 -14.36 -17.61
N LEU A 36 -4.27 -14.33 -18.90
CA LEU A 36 -2.86 -14.27 -19.33
C LEU A 36 -2.60 -13.32 -20.51
N LEU A 37 -3.51 -12.37 -20.75
CA LEU A 37 -3.41 -11.41 -21.86
C LEU A 37 -3.73 -9.95 -21.51
N ALA A 38 -4.03 -9.61 -20.26
CA ALA A 38 -4.18 -8.20 -19.85
C ALA A 38 -2.86 -7.40 -20.01
N CYS A 39 -1.73 -7.96 -19.54
CA CYS A 39 -0.44 -7.28 -19.56
C CYS A 39 0.28 -7.31 -20.94
N VAL A 40 -0.10 -8.20 -21.87
CA VAL A 40 0.56 -8.31 -23.19
C VAL A 40 0.22 -7.13 -24.13
N GLY A 41 -0.84 -6.36 -23.80
CA GLY A 41 -1.21 -5.13 -24.52
C GLY A 41 -0.53 -3.85 -24.00
N ALA A 42 0.04 -3.86 -22.80
CA ALA A 42 0.48 -2.67 -22.06
C ALA A 42 1.99 -2.35 -22.20
N ALA A 43 2.67 -2.92 -23.19
CA ALA A 43 4.13 -2.82 -23.33
C ALA A 43 4.66 -1.44 -23.77
N ASP A 44 3.78 -0.45 -24.01
CA ASP A 44 4.09 0.87 -24.57
C ASP A 44 3.50 2.04 -23.73
N ALA A 45 2.97 1.74 -22.53
CA ALA A 45 2.40 2.71 -21.59
C ALA A 45 3.11 2.63 -20.22
N ARG A 46 4.45 2.69 -20.26
CA ARG A 46 5.26 2.82 -19.04
C ARG A 46 5.30 4.28 -18.61
N ILE A 47 5.10 4.53 -17.31
CA ILE A 47 5.52 5.79 -16.71
C ILE A 47 7.05 5.83 -16.76
N GLU A 48 7.61 6.72 -17.58
CA GLU A 48 9.05 6.99 -17.58
C GLU A 48 9.37 8.05 -16.52
N GLY A 49 9.90 7.60 -15.38
CA GLY A 49 10.40 8.48 -14.31
C GLY A 49 9.43 8.63 -13.14
N GLU A 50 9.66 9.67 -12.35
CA GLU A 50 8.82 10.09 -11.23
C GLU A 50 7.85 11.21 -11.64
N PHE A 51 6.72 11.32 -10.94
CA PHE A 51 5.68 12.30 -11.23
C PHE A 51 4.99 12.78 -9.96
N GLN A 52 4.46 14.01 -10.01
CA GLN A 52 3.78 14.66 -8.89
C GLN A 52 2.31 14.24 -8.79
N LEU A 53 1.81 14.02 -7.57
CA LEU A 53 0.44 13.61 -7.30
C LEU A 53 -0.48 14.78 -6.93
N ASN A 54 0.00 15.65 -6.04
CA ASN A 54 -0.72 16.82 -5.57
C ASN A 54 -0.85 17.89 -6.67
N THR A 55 -1.99 18.55 -6.71
CA THR A 55 -2.24 19.72 -7.58
C THR A 55 -2.19 21.02 -6.80
N TRP A 56 -2.49 20.97 -5.50
CA TRP A 56 -2.21 22.03 -4.56
C TRP A 56 -0.75 21.98 -4.12
N VAL A 57 0.00 23.06 -4.37
CA VAL A 57 1.46 23.18 -4.16
C VAL A 57 1.84 24.32 -3.21
N ALA A 58 0.91 24.79 -2.37
CA ALA A 58 1.18 25.86 -1.41
C ALA A 58 1.25 25.28 0.00
N GLY A 59 2.33 25.55 0.73
CA GLY A 59 2.60 24.93 2.03
C GLY A 59 3.28 23.57 1.90
N ASP A 60 3.12 22.70 2.90
CA ASP A 60 3.70 21.36 2.92
C ASP A 60 2.64 20.27 2.66
N GLN A 61 3.01 19.25 1.91
CA GLN A 61 2.21 18.09 1.55
C GLN A 61 3.01 16.85 1.96
N GLU A 62 2.51 16.15 2.98
CA GLU A 62 3.31 15.18 3.72
C GLU A 62 2.60 13.85 3.93
N ARG A 63 3.34 12.88 4.48
CA ARG A 63 2.81 11.60 5.01
C ARG A 63 1.91 10.87 4.00
N PRO A 64 2.36 10.64 2.76
CA PRO A 64 1.54 9.94 1.80
C PRO A 64 1.31 8.49 2.22
N ALA A 65 0.15 7.95 1.85
CA ALA A 65 -0.18 6.54 1.91
C ALA A 65 -0.88 6.14 0.60
N VAL A 66 -0.75 4.87 0.20
CA VAL A 66 -1.23 4.36 -1.08
C VAL A 66 -1.88 2.99 -0.90
N ALA A 67 -2.95 2.73 -1.64
CA ALA A 67 -3.59 1.42 -1.79
C ALA A 67 -3.78 1.11 -3.29
N SER A 68 -3.64 -0.17 -3.67
CA SER A 68 -3.74 -0.64 -5.06
C SER A 68 -4.94 -1.57 -5.24
N HIS A 69 -5.76 -1.33 -6.25
CA HIS A 69 -6.91 -2.15 -6.59
C HIS A 69 -6.66 -3.02 -7.84
N PRO A 70 -6.91 -4.35 -7.81
CA PRO A 70 -6.46 -5.25 -8.87
C PRO A 70 -7.09 -5.15 -10.27
N ALA A 71 -8.01 -4.22 -10.51
CA ALA A 71 -8.65 -4.07 -11.81
C ALA A 71 -8.66 -2.64 -12.36
N GLU A 72 -8.66 -1.62 -11.50
CA GLU A 72 -8.98 -0.24 -11.92
C GLU A 72 -7.93 0.82 -11.55
N GLY A 73 -6.92 0.48 -10.75
CA GLY A 73 -5.75 1.34 -10.53
C GLY A 73 -5.30 1.43 -9.08
N TRP A 74 -5.01 2.64 -8.61
CA TRP A 74 -4.53 2.90 -7.25
C TRP A 74 -4.95 4.28 -6.77
N VAL A 75 -5.00 4.43 -5.45
CA VAL A 75 -5.41 5.65 -4.78
C VAL A 75 -4.35 6.04 -3.76
N ALA A 76 -3.96 7.31 -3.78
CA ALA A 76 -3.05 7.90 -2.80
C ALA A 76 -3.76 8.95 -1.95
N VAL A 77 -3.37 9.06 -0.69
CA VAL A 77 -3.82 10.08 0.27
C VAL A 77 -2.62 10.70 0.97
N TRP A 78 -2.74 11.97 1.39
CA TRP A 78 -1.70 12.72 2.08
C TRP A 78 -2.31 13.77 3.00
N GLN A 79 -1.51 14.32 3.92
CA GLN A 79 -1.89 15.54 4.66
C GLN A 79 -1.42 16.76 3.87
N SER A 80 -2.23 17.80 3.74
CA SER A 80 -1.91 19.01 2.98
C SER A 80 -2.15 20.27 3.79
N GLY A 81 -1.12 21.12 3.88
CA GLY A 81 -1.10 22.32 4.68
C GLY A 81 -1.96 23.45 4.11
N GLU A 82 -2.72 24.12 4.97
CA GLU A 82 -3.54 25.31 4.67
C GLU A 82 -4.62 25.17 3.57
N GLN A 83 -4.72 24.02 2.88
CA GLN A 83 -5.59 23.81 1.73
C GLN A 83 -7.10 23.84 2.06
N ASP A 84 -7.48 23.45 3.28
CA ASP A 84 -8.87 23.58 3.77
C ASP A 84 -9.13 24.86 4.58
N GLY A 85 -8.10 25.66 4.81
CA GLY A 85 -8.16 26.94 5.51
C GLY A 85 -7.71 26.93 6.97
N ASP A 86 -7.23 25.79 7.49
CA ASP A 86 -6.54 25.66 8.80
C ASP A 86 -5.28 24.78 8.64
N CYS A 87 -4.66 24.36 9.74
CA CYS A 87 -3.39 23.62 9.84
C CYS A 87 -3.09 22.62 8.70
N TYR A 88 -3.70 21.43 8.75
CA TYR A 88 -3.51 20.32 7.82
C TYR A 88 -4.86 19.67 7.57
N GLY A 89 -5.26 19.54 6.31
CA GLY A 89 -6.39 18.68 5.90
C GLY A 89 -5.88 17.36 5.32
N VAL A 90 -6.78 16.39 5.12
CA VAL A 90 -6.46 15.12 4.46
C VAL A 90 -7.07 15.10 3.06
N TYR A 91 -6.23 14.84 2.07
CA TYR A 91 -6.56 14.87 0.65
C TYR A 91 -6.15 13.56 -0.02
N GLY A 92 -6.68 13.30 -1.20
CA GLY A 92 -6.31 12.15 -2.00
C GLY A 92 -6.66 12.31 -3.47
N ARG A 93 -6.24 11.32 -4.26
CA ARG A 93 -6.46 11.27 -5.70
C ARG A 93 -6.40 9.83 -6.21
N LEU A 94 -7.24 9.54 -7.21
CA LEU A 94 -7.25 8.25 -7.91
C LEU A 94 -6.38 8.33 -9.17
N PHE A 95 -5.83 7.18 -9.54
CA PHE A 95 -4.94 7.02 -10.68
C PHE A 95 -5.24 5.69 -11.36
N ALA A 96 -5.18 5.67 -12.68
CA ALA A 96 -5.23 4.45 -13.48
C ALA A 96 -4.05 3.51 -13.14
N PRO A 97 -4.08 2.22 -13.54
CA PRO A 97 -2.96 1.30 -13.33
C PRO A 97 -1.65 1.82 -13.93
N GLU A 98 -1.72 2.55 -15.04
CA GLU A 98 -0.61 3.24 -15.71
C GLU A 98 -0.23 4.59 -15.06
N GLY A 99 -0.81 4.94 -13.92
CA GLY A 99 -0.50 6.13 -13.12
C GLY A 99 -0.93 7.48 -13.68
N GLU A 100 -1.63 7.50 -14.82
CA GLU A 100 -2.38 8.67 -15.27
C GLU A 100 -3.47 9.01 -14.22
N PRO A 101 -3.66 10.29 -13.83
CA PRO A 101 -4.67 10.63 -12.83
C PRO A 101 -6.08 10.38 -13.32
N ASP A 102 -6.86 9.59 -12.57
CA ASP A 102 -8.27 9.32 -12.85
C ASP A 102 -9.16 10.22 -12.00
N GLY A 103 -9.01 11.53 -12.23
CA GLY A 103 -9.80 12.56 -11.58
C GLY A 103 -9.00 13.71 -10.96
N GLU A 104 -9.76 14.60 -10.33
CA GLU A 104 -9.24 15.72 -9.57
C GLU A 104 -8.89 15.29 -8.14
N GLU A 105 -8.07 16.10 -7.49
CA GLU A 105 -7.77 15.97 -6.06
C GLU A 105 -9.03 16.20 -5.20
N PHE A 106 -9.30 15.31 -4.25
CA PHE A 106 -10.48 15.33 -3.40
C PHE A 106 -10.13 15.40 -1.91
N ARG A 107 -10.99 16.08 -1.12
CA ARG A 107 -10.79 16.21 0.33
C ARG A 107 -11.49 15.08 1.09
N VAL A 108 -10.72 14.37 1.92
CA VAL A 108 -11.17 13.28 2.78
C VAL A 108 -11.86 13.83 4.03
N ASN A 109 -11.25 14.79 4.73
CA ASN A 109 -11.82 15.38 5.95
C ASN A 109 -13.02 16.30 5.65
N VAL A 110 -13.91 16.42 6.65
CA VAL A 110 -15.07 17.34 6.63
C VAL A 110 -14.95 18.39 7.72
N ASP A 111 -14.49 17.99 8.90
CA ASP A 111 -14.00 18.94 9.91
C ASP A 111 -12.66 19.53 9.45
N THR A 112 -12.47 20.82 9.71
CA THR A 112 -11.32 21.64 9.27
C THR A 112 -10.83 22.53 10.42
N ILE A 113 -11.06 22.11 11.67
CA ILE A 113 -10.59 22.84 12.86
C ILE A 113 -9.35 22.11 13.38
N GLY A 114 -8.22 22.82 13.48
CA GLY A 114 -6.95 22.21 13.86
C GLY A 114 -6.40 21.26 12.79
N CYS A 115 -5.49 20.37 13.19
CA CYS A 115 -4.75 19.52 12.26
C CYS A 115 -5.41 18.14 12.11
N GLN A 116 -5.68 17.72 10.87
CA GLN A 116 -5.96 16.35 10.46
C GLN A 116 -4.71 15.77 9.79
N MET A 117 -4.12 14.72 10.37
CA MET A 117 -2.77 14.25 10.04
C MET A 117 -2.64 12.72 10.03
N PHE A 118 -1.47 12.24 9.59
CA PHE A 118 -1.12 10.81 9.52
C PHE A 118 -2.20 9.95 8.85
N PRO A 119 -2.60 10.25 7.61
CA PRO A 119 -3.57 9.44 6.91
C PRO A 119 -3.01 8.04 6.59
N ARG A 120 -3.86 7.03 6.69
CA ARG A 120 -3.64 5.69 6.16
C ARG A 120 -4.85 5.29 5.33
N ILE A 121 -4.61 4.45 4.34
CA ILE A 121 -5.60 3.96 3.41
C ILE A 121 -5.40 2.47 3.21
N ASP A 122 -6.48 1.74 3.00
CA ASP A 122 -6.48 0.41 2.42
C ASP A 122 -7.78 0.17 1.62
N SER A 123 -7.77 -0.80 0.70
CA SER A 123 -8.85 -1.05 -0.27
C SER A 123 -9.23 -2.52 -0.36
N ASP A 124 -10.51 -2.81 -0.52
CA ASP A 124 -10.97 -4.16 -0.83
C ASP A 124 -10.74 -4.53 -2.32
N PRO A 125 -10.83 -5.83 -2.70
CA PRO A 125 -10.67 -6.27 -4.08
C PRO A 125 -11.79 -5.84 -5.05
N THR A 126 -12.74 -5.00 -4.63
CA THR A 126 -13.71 -4.33 -5.50
C THR A 126 -13.38 -2.85 -5.74
N GLY A 127 -12.41 -2.30 -5.01
CA GLY A 127 -11.89 -0.94 -5.21
C GLY A 127 -12.42 0.06 -4.19
N ARG A 128 -13.45 -0.32 -3.43
CA ARG A 128 -13.93 0.44 -2.26
C ARG A 128 -12.79 0.56 -1.25
N PHE A 129 -12.59 1.75 -0.70
CA PHE A 129 -11.48 2.02 0.21
C PHE A 129 -11.92 2.77 1.45
N VAL A 130 -11.12 2.61 2.51
CA VAL A 130 -11.28 3.33 3.77
C VAL A 130 -10.03 4.16 4.04
N VAL A 131 -10.23 5.43 4.36
CA VAL A 131 -9.16 6.34 4.81
C VAL A 131 -9.36 6.60 6.30
N VAL A 132 -8.30 6.47 7.09
CA VAL A 132 -8.27 6.79 8.52
C VAL A 132 -7.19 7.81 8.82
N TRP A 133 -7.42 8.70 9.79
CA TRP A 133 -6.49 9.76 10.17
C TRP A 133 -6.67 10.15 11.66
N GLN A 134 -5.69 10.86 12.22
CA GLN A 134 -5.85 11.50 13.53
C GLN A 134 -6.31 12.95 13.37
N SER A 135 -7.22 13.43 14.22
CA SER A 135 -7.84 14.76 14.13
C SER A 135 -7.80 15.47 15.48
N TRP A 136 -7.30 16.71 15.51
CA TRP A 136 -7.14 17.49 16.75
C TRP A 136 -8.46 18.05 17.27
N GLY A 137 -8.84 17.67 18.50
CA GLY A 137 -9.98 18.24 19.25
C GLY A 137 -11.37 17.82 18.77
N GLN A 138 -11.47 17.06 17.68
CA GLN A 138 -12.74 16.70 17.04
C GLN A 138 -13.60 15.75 17.91
N ASP A 139 -12.98 14.94 18.78
CA ASP A 139 -13.66 14.10 19.78
C ASP A 139 -13.92 14.80 21.12
N GLY A 140 -13.52 16.08 21.23
CA GLY A 140 -13.62 16.89 22.44
C GLY A 140 -12.38 16.89 23.34
N SER A 141 -11.27 16.29 22.91
CA SER A 141 -10.04 16.12 23.71
C SER A 141 -8.77 16.53 22.96
N GLY A 142 -7.73 15.68 22.93
CA GLY A 142 -6.51 15.85 22.13
C GLY A 142 -6.71 15.34 20.70
N TYR A 143 -5.80 14.50 20.19
CA TYR A 143 -6.04 13.78 18.94
C TYR A 143 -7.04 12.64 19.15
N GLY A 144 -8.07 12.54 18.29
CA GLY A 144 -8.92 11.35 18.15
C GLY A 144 -8.73 10.70 16.78
N ILE A 145 -9.15 9.43 16.61
CA ILE A 145 -9.05 8.70 15.33
C ILE A 145 -10.38 8.76 14.59
N PHE A 146 -10.32 9.11 13.31
CA PHE A 146 -11.48 9.25 12.43
C PHE A 146 -11.28 8.47 11.14
N GLY A 147 -12.38 8.04 10.53
CA GLY A 147 -12.37 7.33 9.26
C GLY A 147 -13.47 7.77 8.31
N ARG A 148 -13.30 7.45 7.02
CA ARG A 148 -14.29 7.67 5.96
C ARG A 148 -14.16 6.59 4.89
N ARG A 149 -15.30 6.07 4.44
CA ARG A 149 -15.41 5.06 3.38
C ARG A 149 -15.75 5.71 2.04
N PHE A 150 -15.23 5.14 0.97
CA PHE A 150 -15.39 5.57 -0.41
C PHE A 150 -15.69 4.37 -1.31
N ASP A 151 -16.38 4.61 -2.42
CA ASP A 151 -16.46 3.64 -3.51
C ASP A 151 -15.19 3.70 -4.40
N ASP A 152 -15.16 2.80 -5.36
CA ASP A 152 -14.11 2.62 -6.38
C ASP A 152 -13.87 3.88 -7.22
N GLU A 153 -14.86 4.76 -7.37
CA GLU A 153 -14.71 6.05 -8.06
C GLU A 153 -14.35 7.22 -7.11
N GLY A 154 -14.04 6.94 -5.84
CA GLY A 154 -13.66 7.94 -4.84
C GLY A 154 -14.82 8.81 -4.34
N THR A 155 -16.07 8.40 -4.58
CA THR A 155 -17.25 9.06 -4.00
C THR A 155 -17.44 8.60 -2.55
N PRO A 156 -17.65 9.53 -1.59
CA PRO A 156 -17.86 9.15 -0.20
C PRO A 156 -19.14 8.35 0.03
N LEU A 157 -19.01 7.14 0.58
CA LEU A 157 -20.12 6.26 0.98
C LEU A 157 -20.82 6.73 2.27
N GLY A 158 -20.32 7.81 2.90
CA GLY A 158 -20.89 8.41 4.09
C GLY A 158 -20.15 9.66 4.60
N PRO A 159 -20.64 10.26 5.70
CA PRO A 159 -19.85 11.23 6.46
C PRO A 159 -18.65 10.54 7.15
N PRO A 160 -17.62 11.29 7.56
CA PRO A 160 -16.64 10.80 8.52
C PRO A 160 -17.30 10.28 9.81
N PHE A 161 -16.67 9.27 10.42
CA PHE A 161 -17.07 8.71 11.70
C PHE A 161 -15.85 8.63 12.64
N GLN A 162 -16.10 8.72 13.94
CA GLN A 162 -15.09 8.53 14.97
C GLN A 162 -14.85 7.03 15.19
N ILE A 163 -13.59 6.64 15.40
CA ILE A 163 -13.16 5.25 15.53
C ILE A 163 -12.86 4.90 17.00
N ASN A 164 -12.16 5.77 17.72
CA ASN A 164 -11.88 5.60 19.14
C ASN A 164 -13.14 5.85 20.00
N ILE A 165 -13.39 4.97 20.97
CA ILE A 165 -14.37 5.12 22.04
C ILE A 165 -13.72 5.85 23.22
N TRP A 166 -12.47 5.52 23.55
CA TRP A 166 -11.69 6.25 24.55
C TRP A 166 -11.14 7.55 23.96
N THR A 167 -11.51 8.69 24.55
CA THR A 167 -11.13 10.04 24.09
C THR A 167 -10.17 10.76 25.04
N ALA A 168 -9.82 10.21 26.20
CA ALA A 168 -8.95 10.94 27.12
C ALA A 168 -7.50 10.94 26.60
N GLY A 169 -6.87 12.12 26.54
CA GLY A 169 -5.51 12.26 26.04
C GLY A 169 -5.45 12.32 24.51
N ASN A 170 -4.46 11.63 23.94
CA ASN A 170 -4.22 11.54 22.50
C ASN A 170 -4.35 10.09 22.02
N GLN A 171 -5.10 9.88 20.95
CA GLN A 171 -5.13 8.68 20.12
C GLN A 171 -4.53 9.06 18.76
N GLU A 172 -3.45 8.38 18.37
CA GLU A 172 -2.55 8.83 17.30
C GLU A 172 -2.08 7.66 16.41
N ARG A 173 -1.46 8.00 15.28
CA ARG A 173 -0.79 7.05 14.36
C ARG A 173 -1.65 5.83 14.03
N PRO A 174 -2.83 6.03 13.41
CA PRO A 174 -3.67 4.92 13.03
C PRO A 174 -2.99 4.07 11.95
N ALA A 175 -3.43 2.83 11.82
CA ALA A 175 -3.20 1.93 10.69
C ALA A 175 -4.50 1.17 10.41
N VAL A 176 -4.78 0.88 9.14
CA VAL A 176 -6.00 0.19 8.70
C VAL A 176 -5.66 -0.94 7.74
N ALA A 177 -6.41 -2.04 7.82
CA ALA A 177 -6.42 -3.10 6.84
C ALA A 177 -7.86 -3.59 6.58
N THR A 178 -8.11 -4.10 5.37
CA THR A 178 -9.45 -4.37 4.83
C THR A 178 -9.57 -5.80 4.33
N GLN A 179 -10.66 -6.48 4.66
CA GLN A 179 -11.01 -7.80 4.15
C GLN A 179 -11.57 -7.75 2.73
N SER A 180 -11.57 -8.92 2.07
CA SER A 180 -12.19 -9.09 0.76
C SER A 180 -13.71 -8.93 0.73
N ASP A 181 -14.37 -8.83 1.89
CA ASP A 181 -15.79 -8.48 2.03
C ASP A 181 -16.02 -6.98 2.35
N GLY A 182 -14.96 -6.18 2.48
CA GLY A 182 -15.03 -4.75 2.81
C GLY A 182 -15.08 -4.44 4.31
N SER A 183 -15.13 -5.44 5.20
CA SER A 183 -14.94 -5.21 6.64
C SER A 183 -13.48 -4.84 6.94
N PHE A 184 -13.21 -4.07 8.00
CA PHE A 184 -11.87 -3.54 8.26
C PHE A 184 -11.52 -3.46 9.75
N LEU A 185 -10.24 -3.58 10.06
CA LEU A 185 -9.67 -3.37 11.38
C LEU A 185 -8.84 -2.09 11.36
N VAL A 186 -9.04 -1.24 12.37
CA VAL A 186 -8.20 -0.07 12.61
C VAL A 186 -7.48 -0.27 13.94
N VAL A 187 -6.17 0.00 13.96
CA VAL A 187 -5.33 0.02 15.17
C VAL A 187 -4.65 1.38 15.33
N TRP A 188 -4.35 1.79 16.56
CA TRP A 188 -3.72 3.08 16.87
C TRP A 188 -2.98 3.02 18.22
N GLN A 189 -2.13 4.02 18.50
CA GLN A 189 -1.56 4.20 19.83
C GLN A 189 -2.45 5.15 20.66
N SER A 190 -2.71 4.83 21.93
CA SER A 190 -3.60 5.59 22.82
C SER A 190 -2.92 5.94 24.14
N SER A 191 -2.94 7.22 24.51
CA SER A 191 -2.27 7.73 25.71
C SER A 191 -3.05 7.43 26.99
N ALA A 192 -2.36 6.84 27.97
CA ALA A 192 -2.77 6.57 29.34
C ALA A 192 -4.06 5.73 29.51
N GLN A 193 -4.51 5.03 28.47
CA GLN A 193 -5.74 4.25 28.46
C GLN A 193 -5.66 2.97 29.33
N ASP A 194 -4.48 2.35 29.43
CA ASP A 194 -4.17 1.26 30.36
C ASP A 194 -3.71 1.75 31.74
N GLY A 195 -3.56 3.07 31.92
CA GLY A 195 -2.99 3.71 33.10
C GLY A 195 -1.47 3.96 33.04
N SER A 196 -0.84 3.73 31.89
CA SER A 196 0.60 3.88 31.65
C SER A 196 0.91 5.01 30.63
N SER A 197 1.88 4.83 29.73
CA SER A 197 2.33 5.83 28.74
C SER A 197 1.42 5.87 27.50
N TYR A 198 1.81 5.22 26.40
CA TYR A 198 0.90 4.86 25.31
C TYR A 198 0.78 3.34 25.28
N GLY A 199 -0.42 2.83 24.99
CA GLY A 199 -0.65 1.43 24.62
C GLY A 199 -1.22 1.33 23.20
N VAL A 200 -1.31 0.12 22.66
CA VAL A 200 -1.83 -0.15 21.30
C VAL A 200 -3.25 -0.71 21.39
N TYR A 201 -4.18 -0.10 20.65
CA TYR A 201 -5.60 -0.44 20.68
C TYR A 201 -6.14 -0.67 19.26
N GLY A 202 -7.29 -1.33 19.16
CA GLY A 202 -7.98 -1.52 17.89
C GLY A 202 -9.50 -1.62 18.01
N GLN A 203 -10.16 -1.52 16.86
CA GLN A 203 -11.61 -1.71 16.70
C GLN A 203 -11.90 -2.29 15.30
N GLU A 204 -12.78 -3.28 15.25
CA GLU A 204 -13.27 -3.90 14.01
C GLU A 204 -14.58 -3.26 13.54
N PHE A 205 -14.75 -3.18 12.22
CA PHE A 205 -15.91 -2.60 11.55
C PHE A 205 -16.42 -3.50 10.41
N ASP A 206 -17.73 -3.48 10.16
CA ASP A 206 -18.34 -4.10 8.97
C ASP A 206 -18.13 -3.24 7.69
N GLU A 207 -18.57 -3.74 6.54
CA GLU A 207 -18.42 -3.01 5.26
C GLU A 207 -19.22 -1.70 5.21
N GLU A 208 -20.26 -1.56 6.04
CA GLU A 208 -20.99 -0.32 6.28
C GLU A 208 -20.31 0.63 7.30
N GLY A 209 -19.18 0.24 7.90
CA GLY A 209 -18.44 1.03 8.87
C GLY A 209 -19.13 1.13 10.24
N ASN A 210 -20.00 0.18 10.60
CA ASN A 210 -20.47 0.02 11.97
C ASN A 210 -19.46 -0.83 12.76
N PRO A 211 -19.17 -0.50 14.02
CA PRO A 211 -18.29 -1.33 14.85
C PRO A 211 -18.94 -2.70 15.14
N THR A 212 -18.18 -3.77 14.93
CA THR A 212 -18.63 -5.16 15.16
C THR A 212 -18.32 -5.67 16.57
N GLY A 213 -17.52 -4.92 17.34
CA GLY A 213 -17.13 -5.24 18.71
C GLY A 213 -16.97 -4.00 19.61
N GLU A 214 -16.39 -4.21 20.79
CA GLU A 214 -15.86 -3.12 21.62
C GLU A 214 -14.41 -2.84 21.23
N GLU A 215 -13.96 -1.60 21.46
CA GLU A 215 -12.55 -1.23 21.40
C GLU A 215 -11.71 -2.12 22.34
N PHE A 216 -10.61 -2.66 21.84
CA PHE A 216 -9.80 -3.66 22.56
C PHE A 216 -8.32 -3.31 22.59
N GLY A 217 -7.64 -3.72 23.67
CA GLY A 217 -6.18 -3.63 23.78
C GLY A 217 -5.51 -4.71 22.93
N VAL A 218 -4.59 -4.27 22.06
CA VAL A 218 -3.72 -5.15 21.28
C VAL A 218 -2.59 -5.67 22.15
N ASN A 219 -1.94 -4.78 22.92
CA ASN A 219 -0.87 -5.13 23.84
C ASN A 219 -1.37 -5.83 25.12
N VAL A 220 -0.52 -6.64 25.74
CA VAL A 220 -0.71 -7.28 27.06
C VAL A 220 0.28 -6.73 28.08
N GLU A 221 1.53 -6.50 27.67
CA GLU A 221 2.46 -5.67 28.45
C GLU A 221 1.99 -4.21 28.45
N THR A 222 1.95 -3.58 29.62
CA THR A 222 1.49 -2.20 29.81
C THR A 222 2.51 -1.31 30.52
N GLU A 223 3.59 -1.85 31.08
CA GLU A 223 4.66 -1.01 31.62
C GLU A 223 5.45 -0.32 30.49
N GLY A 224 5.70 0.99 30.63
CA GLY A 224 6.39 1.78 29.62
C GLY A 224 5.48 2.22 28.46
N TRP A 225 6.10 2.51 27.32
CA TRP A 225 5.45 2.95 26.08
C TRP A 225 5.33 1.80 25.06
N GLN A 226 4.17 1.68 24.41
CA GLN A 226 3.93 0.81 23.25
C GLN A 226 3.21 1.61 22.16
N GLY A 227 3.69 1.56 20.92
CA GLY A 227 3.14 2.41 19.86
C GLY A 227 3.74 2.18 18.46
N ASN A 228 3.58 3.18 17.58
CA ASN A 228 3.82 3.05 16.13
C ASN A 228 3.27 1.72 15.54
N PRO A 229 1.98 1.40 15.72
CA PRO A 229 1.45 0.13 15.26
C PRO A 229 1.30 0.08 13.74
N ASP A 230 1.49 -1.11 13.20
CA ASP A 230 1.12 -1.47 11.83
C ASP A 230 0.46 -2.84 11.82
N LEU A 231 -0.29 -3.17 10.76
CA LEU A 231 -1.01 -4.44 10.68
C LEU A 231 -1.07 -5.01 9.26
N ALA A 232 -1.13 -6.33 9.19
CA ALA A 232 -1.30 -7.07 7.95
C ALA A 232 -2.43 -8.10 8.08
N ILE A 233 -3.20 -8.27 7.02
CA ILE A 233 -4.39 -9.15 7.01
C ILE A 233 -4.14 -10.46 6.27
N GLY A 234 -4.12 -11.55 7.03
CA GLY A 234 -3.97 -12.90 6.53
C GLY A 234 -5.29 -13.52 6.05
N PRO A 235 -5.22 -14.71 5.41
CA PRO A 235 -6.41 -15.41 4.93
C PRO A 235 -7.37 -15.76 6.08
N ALA A 236 -8.65 -15.92 5.71
CA ALA A 236 -9.75 -16.30 6.61
C ALA A 236 -9.98 -15.36 7.81
N GLY A 237 -9.79 -14.05 7.63
CA GLY A 237 -10.02 -13.04 8.67
C GLY A 237 -9.07 -13.17 9.85
N THR A 238 -7.82 -13.52 9.56
CA THR A 238 -6.73 -13.47 10.54
C THR A 238 -5.94 -12.19 10.35
N TRP A 239 -5.47 -11.62 11.44
CA TRP A 239 -4.77 -10.33 11.44
C TRP A 239 -3.52 -10.46 12.29
N VAL A 240 -2.43 -9.84 11.87
CA VAL A 240 -1.24 -9.65 12.71
C VAL A 240 -1.06 -8.15 12.90
N VAL A 241 -0.95 -7.74 14.16
CA VAL A 241 -0.53 -6.38 14.52
C VAL A 241 0.92 -6.46 14.99
N VAL A 242 1.75 -5.51 14.53
CA VAL A 242 3.13 -5.30 14.95
C VAL A 242 3.28 -3.90 15.54
N TRP A 243 4.17 -3.74 16.53
CA TRP A 243 4.40 -2.45 17.19
C TRP A 243 5.78 -2.42 17.85
N GLU A 244 6.27 -1.23 18.17
CA GLU A 244 7.47 -1.03 19.00
C GLU A 244 7.06 -0.89 20.48
N SER A 245 7.83 -1.49 21.37
CA SER A 245 7.53 -1.60 22.80
C SER A 245 8.77 -1.34 23.64
N GLU A 246 8.68 -0.39 24.57
CA GLU A 246 9.73 -0.05 25.52
C GLU A 246 9.99 -1.27 26.42
N ASN A 247 11.24 -1.76 26.42
CA ASN A 247 11.71 -2.99 27.06
C ASN A 247 10.94 -4.28 26.67
N GLY A 248 10.19 -4.28 25.56
CA GLY A 248 9.34 -5.43 25.16
C GLY A 248 10.10 -6.73 24.90
N ASP A 249 11.37 -6.62 24.54
CA ASP A 249 12.33 -7.73 24.33
C ASP A 249 13.42 -7.80 25.43
N GLY A 250 13.43 -6.83 26.35
CA GLY A 250 14.41 -6.67 27.42
C GLY A 250 15.47 -5.58 27.21
N ASN A 251 15.47 -4.81 26.11
CA ASN A 251 16.40 -3.69 25.90
C ASN A 251 15.82 -2.58 25.00
N GLY A 252 15.93 -1.30 25.40
CA GLY A 252 15.54 -0.19 24.53
C GLY A 252 14.08 -0.28 24.06
N PHE A 253 13.81 0.01 22.79
CA PHE A 253 12.60 -0.42 22.10
C PHE A 253 12.82 -1.73 21.36
N GLY A 254 11.91 -2.70 21.53
CA GLY A 254 11.86 -3.93 20.75
C GLY A 254 10.61 -4.02 19.87
N ILE A 255 10.65 -4.81 18.80
CA ILE A 255 9.48 -5.05 17.93
C ILE A 255 8.69 -6.25 18.44
N LEU A 256 7.42 -6.04 18.77
CA LEU A 256 6.49 -7.09 19.16
C LEU A 256 5.46 -7.37 18.06
N ALA A 257 4.90 -8.59 18.09
CA ALA A 257 3.80 -8.99 17.23
C ALA A 257 2.77 -9.85 17.98
N ARG A 258 1.50 -9.76 17.55
CA ARG A 258 0.42 -10.61 18.06
C ARG A 258 -0.59 -10.93 16.95
N ARG A 259 -1.07 -12.18 16.94
CA ARG A 259 -2.05 -12.67 15.97
C ARG A 259 -3.45 -12.71 16.55
N PHE A 260 -4.41 -12.27 15.76
CA PHE A 260 -5.84 -12.25 16.06
C PHE A 260 -6.62 -13.01 14.97
N GLY A 261 -7.80 -13.49 15.34
CA GLY A 261 -8.87 -13.84 14.41
C GLY A 261 -9.99 -12.81 14.51
N ALA A 262 -11.05 -12.99 13.72
CA ALA A 262 -12.22 -12.13 13.73
C ALA A 262 -12.81 -11.87 15.14
N ALA A 263 -13.45 -10.71 15.30
CA ALA A 263 -13.95 -10.14 16.54
C ALA A 263 -12.85 -9.83 17.58
N GLY A 264 -11.66 -9.45 17.13
CA GLY A 264 -10.51 -9.06 17.96
C GLY A 264 -9.98 -10.19 18.85
N ILE A 265 -10.27 -11.46 18.53
CA ILE A 265 -9.97 -12.60 19.41
C ILE A 265 -8.49 -12.98 19.26
N PRO A 266 -7.65 -12.89 20.32
CA PRO A 266 -6.24 -13.27 20.23
C PRO A 266 -6.08 -14.79 19.99
N LEU A 267 -5.27 -15.14 18.99
CA LEU A 267 -4.96 -16.53 18.63
C LEU A 267 -3.66 -17.04 19.28
N GLY A 268 -2.97 -16.20 20.04
CA GLY A 268 -1.71 -16.53 20.70
C GLY A 268 -1.25 -15.47 21.71
N PRO A 269 -0.12 -15.72 22.38
CA PRO A 269 0.58 -14.70 23.15
C PRO A 269 1.21 -13.66 22.22
N GLU A 270 1.78 -12.63 22.84
CA GLU A 270 2.73 -11.73 22.19
C GLU A 270 4.07 -12.44 21.98
N ILE A 271 4.79 -12.04 20.94
CA ILE A 271 6.16 -12.49 20.69
C ILE A 271 7.05 -11.31 20.32
N ALA A 272 8.34 -11.40 20.66
CA ALA A 272 9.37 -10.56 20.05
C ALA A 272 9.62 -11.00 18.60
N VAL A 273 9.78 -10.02 17.72
CA VAL A 273 10.03 -10.20 16.29
C VAL A 273 11.53 -10.23 16.02
N ASN A 274 12.24 -9.23 16.52
CA ASN A 274 13.69 -9.09 16.44
C ASN A 274 14.43 -10.14 17.28
N GLU A 275 15.66 -10.43 16.86
CA GLU A 275 16.65 -11.27 17.56
C GLU A 275 17.84 -10.45 18.06
N HIS A 276 18.08 -9.28 17.45
CA HIS A 276 18.96 -8.26 18.02
C HIS A 276 18.30 -7.61 19.24
N LEU A 277 19.04 -7.47 20.34
CA LEU A 277 18.55 -6.98 21.65
C LEU A 277 19.45 -5.87 22.23
N ILE A 278 20.06 -5.06 21.36
CA ILE A 278 20.96 -3.98 21.78
C ILE A 278 20.46 -2.70 21.11
N ASN A 279 20.26 -1.66 21.92
CA ASN A 279 19.70 -0.37 21.48
C ASN A 279 18.30 -0.55 20.85
N ASP A 280 17.80 0.49 20.19
CA ASP A 280 16.40 0.57 19.78
C ASP A 280 16.10 -0.09 18.42
N GLN A 281 15.01 -0.85 18.36
CA GLN A 281 14.37 -1.34 17.15
C GLN A 281 12.98 -0.68 17.02
N ILE A 282 12.78 0.07 15.93
CA ILE A 282 11.67 1.03 15.77
C ILE A 282 11.10 1.05 14.35
N LEU A 283 9.92 1.64 14.21
CA LEU A 283 9.14 1.87 13.01
C LEU A 283 8.87 0.56 12.24
N PRO A 284 8.17 -0.40 12.85
CA PRO A 284 7.83 -1.65 12.18
C PRO A 284 6.82 -1.42 11.06
N ALA A 285 6.91 -2.22 10.00
CA ALA A 285 5.87 -2.39 9.00
C ALA A 285 5.67 -3.88 8.71
N ALA A 286 4.44 -4.27 8.40
CA ALA A 286 4.06 -5.67 8.20
C ALA A 286 3.43 -5.90 6.82
N GLY A 287 3.68 -7.07 6.24
CA GLY A 287 3.02 -7.51 5.02
C GLY A 287 2.86 -9.04 4.99
N VAL A 288 1.85 -9.54 4.27
CA VAL A 288 1.44 -10.95 4.33
C VAL A 288 1.04 -11.47 2.96
N ASP A 289 1.38 -12.74 2.67
CA ASP A 289 1.04 -13.41 1.42
C ASP A 289 -0.32 -14.12 1.46
N SER A 290 -0.79 -14.66 0.33
CA SER A 290 -2.08 -15.37 0.26
C SER A 290 -2.13 -16.69 1.05
N GLN A 291 -0.99 -17.19 1.52
CA GLN A 291 -0.88 -18.36 2.39
C GLN A 291 -0.85 -17.97 3.88
N GLY A 292 -0.77 -16.67 4.19
CA GLY A 292 -0.63 -16.14 5.55
C GLY A 292 0.81 -16.04 6.04
N ASN A 293 1.83 -16.23 5.20
CA ASN A 293 3.22 -16.00 5.61
C ASN A 293 3.46 -14.49 5.74
N LEU A 294 4.04 -14.10 6.86
CA LEU A 294 4.29 -12.71 7.26
C LEU A 294 5.74 -12.33 6.99
N ILE A 295 5.97 -11.11 6.53
CA ILE A 295 7.23 -10.39 6.63
C ILE A 295 7.01 -9.18 7.56
N VAL A 296 7.92 -9.00 8.51
CA VAL A 296 8.01 -7.78 9.33
C VAL A 296 9.34 -7.11 9.01
N VAL A 297 9.33 -5.80 8.84
CA VAL A 297 10.53 -4.97 8.59
C VAL A 297 10.58 -3.81 9.59
N TRP A 298 11.77 -3.38 10.00
CA TRP A 298 11.96 -2.30 11.00
C TRP A 298 13.32 -1.61 10.83
N SER A 299 13.52 -0.50 11.55
CA SER A 299 14.81 0.20 11.68
C SER A 299 15.50 -0.28 12.96
N SER A 300 16.79 -0.63 12.92
CA SER A 300 17.55 -1.16 14.08
C SER A 300 18.80 -0.31 14.34
N GLU A 301 19.01 0.13 15.59
CA GLU A 301 20.10 1.03 15.97
C GLU A 301 21.45 0.32 16.15
N ASP A 302 22.54 0.88 15.58
CA ASP A 302 23.93 0.40 15.65
C ASP A 302 24.20 -1.05 15.17
N GLN A 303 23.19 -1.79 14.71
CA GLN A 303 23.31 -3.22 14.38
C GLN A 303 24.25 -3.52 13.20
N ASP A 304 24.36 -2.62 12.21
CA ASP A 304 25.33 -2.72 11.10
C ASP A 304 26.65 -1.96 11.36
N GLY A 305 26.80 -1.41 12.58
CA GLY A 305 27.93 -0.56 12.98
C GLY A 305 27.73 0.93 12.69
N HIS A 306 26.55 1.33 12.20
CA HIS A 306 26.12 2.70 11.98
C HIS A 306 24.70 2.94 12.52
N ARG A 307 24.25 4.21 12.52
CA ARG A 307 23.16 4.66 13.39
C ARG A 307 21.89 3.84 13.25
N PHE A 308 21.33 3.72 12.05
CA PHE A 308 20.16 2.87 11.83
C PHE A 308 20.36 2.09 10.53
N GLY A 309 20.15 0.78 10.59
CA GLY A 309 19.99 -0.08 9.42
C GLY A 309 18.54 -0.56 9.31
N VAL A 310 18.16 -1.12 8.16
CA VAL A 310 16.84 -1.73 7.95
C VAL A 310 16.96 -3.24 8.02
N TYR A 311 16.10 -3.85 8.83
CA TYR A 311 16.11 -5.28 9.13
C TYR A 311 14.75 -5.90 8.89
N ALA A 312 14.74 -7.21 8.71
CA ALA A 312 13.56 -7.96 8.34
C ALA A 312 13.58 -9.38 8.91
N ARG A 313 12.38 -9.94 9.15
CA ARG A 313 12.22 -11.36 9.50
C ARG A 313 10.90 -11.93 8.98
N ARG A 314 10.96 -13.19 8.54
CA ARG A 314 9.83 -13.93 7.94
C ARG A 314 9.23 -14.92 8.94
N PHE A 315 7.91 -15.02 8.96
CA PHE A 315 7.14 -15.93 9.83
C PHE A 315 6.04 -16.66 9.04
N SER A 316 5.58 -17.80 9.55
CA SER A 316 4.38 -18.48 9.06
C SER A 316 3.10 -17.79 9.54
N SER A 317 1.95 -18.25 9.04
CA SER A 317 0.61 -17.90 9.53
C SER A 317 0.39 -18.12 11.03
N GLU A 318 1.25 -18.88 11.70
CA GLU A 318 1.20 -19.17 13.13
C GLU A 318 2.17 -18.30 13.96
N LEU A 319 2.82 -17.31 13.33
CA LEU A 319 3.95 -16.54 13.91
C LEU A 319 5.17 -17.41 14.29
N VAL A 320 5.38 -18.54 13.60
CA VAL A 320 6.62 -19.32 13.74
C VAL A 320 7.67 -18.78 12.76
N PRO A 321 8.89 -18.41 13.20
CA PRO A 321 9.94 -17.94 12.31
C PRO A 321 10.24 -18.93 11.16
N LEU A 322 10.29 -18.40 9.94
CA LEU A 322 10.69 -19.12 8.71
C LEU A 322 12.18 -18.93 8.38
N GLY A 323 12.88 -18.13 9.19
CA GLY A 323 14.31 -17.85 9.09
C GLY A 323 14.81 -17.02 10.26
N GLU A 324 16.12 -16.84 10.30
CA GLU A 324 16.79 -15.82 11.13
C GLU A 324 16.36 -14.42 10.66
N GLU A 325 16.56 -13.44 11.53
CA GLU A 325 16.63 -12.03 11.17
C GLU A 325 17.71 -11.76 10.09
N PHE A 326 17.45 -10.83 9.17
CA PHE A 326 18.41 -10.42 8.13
C PHE A 326 18.38 -8.92 7.85
N GLN A 327 19.51 -8.38 7.44
CA GLN A 327 19.65 -6.98 7.02
C GLN A 327 19.11 -6.80 5.59
N VAL A 328 18.36 -5.72 5.38
CA VAL A 328 17.78 -5.31 4.09
C VAL A 328 18.76 -4.42 3.32
N ASN A 329 19.27 -3.36 3.96
CA ASN A 329 20.15 -2.39 3.33
C ASN A 329 21.57 -2.93 3.14
N THR A 330 22.25 -2.56 2.04
CA THR A 330 23.68 -2.83 1.80
C THR A 330 24.54 -1.58 1.91
N TYR A 331 23.95 -0.41 1.69
CA TYR A 331 24.53 0.87 2.08
C TYR A 331 24.21 1.14 3.56
N THR A 332 25.26 1.28 4.38
CA THR A 332 25.15 1.39 5.85
C THR A 332 25.62 2.73 6.39
N TYR A 333 26.00 3.70 5.55
CA TYR A 333 26.52 4.96 6.08
C TYR A 333 25.37 5.80 6.65
N LYS A 334 25.53 6.19 7.92
CA LYS A 334 24.57 7.02 8.68
C LYS A 334 23.27 6.31 9.02
N ASP A 335 22.15 6.76 8.46
CA ASP A 335 20.82 6.35 8.85
C ASP A 335 20.04 5.84 7.63
N GLN A 336 19.64 4.57 7.70
CA GLN A 336 18.69 3.89 6.84
C GLN A 336 17.47 3.52 7.71
N MET A 337 16.33 4.17 7.49
CA MET A 337 15.23 4.15 8.47
C MET A 337 13.83 4.29 7.87
N GLY A 338 12.83 4.02 8.70
CA GLY A 338 11.39 4.22 8.41
C GLY A 338 10.87 3.35 7.26
N PRO A 339 11.04 2.01 7.34
CA PRO A 339 10.74 1.15 6.21
C PRO A 339 9.25 1.04 5.89
N SER A 340 8.97 0.57 4.68
CA SER A 340 7.65 0.15 4.22
C SER A 340 7.81 -1.14 3.42
N VAL A 341 6.80 -2.03 3.45
CA VAL A 341 6.83 -3.30 2.73
C VAL A 341 5.53 -3.50 1.96
N ALA A 342 5.64 -3.97 0.71
CA ALA A 342 4.51 -4.44 -0.08
C ALA A 342 4.76 -5.89 -0.51
N VAL A 343 3.72 -6.73 -0.41
CA VAL A 343 3.81 -8.19 -0.59
C VAL A 343 2.83 -8.64 -1.65
N THR A 344 3.29 -9.44 -2.61
CA THR A 344 2.43 -10.03 -3.65
C THR A 344 1.69 -11.27 -3.11
N PRO A 345 0.57 -11.69 -3.73
CA PRO A 345 -0.13 -12.89 -3.31
C PRO A 345 0.71 -14.18 -3.30
N ASP A 346 1.73 -14.29 -4.17
CA ASP A 346 2.69 -15.41 -4.21
C ASP A 346 3.87 -15.25 -3.24
N GLY A 347 3.91 -14.16 -2.47
CA GLY A 347 4.82 -13.91 -1.36
C GLY A 347 6.13 -13.22 -1.72
N GLN A 348 6.33 -12.80 -2.99
CA GLN A 348 7.43 -11.88 -3.31
C GLN A 348 7.15 -10.53 -2.62
N PHE A 349 8.19 -9.79 -2.25
CA PHE A 349 8.01 -8.53 -1.52
C PHE A 349 9.04 -7.49 -1.90
N ALA A 350 8.64 -6.23 -1.86
CA ALA A 350 9.53 -5.08 -1.96
C ALA A 350 9.62 -4.41 -0.59
N VAL A 351 10.83 -4.16 -0.11
CA VAL A 351 11.08 -3.33 1.08
C VAL A 351 11.63 -1.98 0.60
N LEU A 352 11.09 -0.90 1.14
CA LEU A 352 11.53 0.48 0.89
C LEU A 352 12.02 1.13 2.17
N TRP A 353 12.90 2.12 2.05
CA TRP A 353 13.40 2.91 3.19
C TRP A 353 13.92 4.28 2.77
N MET A 354 14.08 5.17 3.76
CA MET A 354 14.83 6.42 3.59
C MET A 354 16.30 6.16 3.89
N SER A 355 17.23 6.70 3.10
CA SER A 355 18.68 6.52 3.28
C SER A 355 19.42 7.86 3.24
N SER A 356 20.29 8.07 4.22
CA SER A 356 21.07 9.31 4.34
C SER A 356 22.30 9.31 3.43
N PHE A 357 22.48 10.36 2.62
CA PHE A 357 23.66 10.59 1.76
C PHE A 357 23.97 9.52 0.70
N GLN A 358 23.06 8.56 0.45
CA GLN A 358 23.28 7.47 -0.51
C GLN A 358 23.20 7.93 -1.98
N ASP A 359 22.35 8.90 -2.28
CA ASP A 359 22.28 9.61 -3.57
C ASP A 359 23.26 10.80 -3.69
N GLY A 360 23.97 11.13 -2.60
CA GLY A 360 24.88 12.25 -2.49
C GLY A 360 24.32 13.51 -1.82
N SER A 361 23.07 13.46 -1.35
CA SER A 361 22.35 14.60 -0.76
C SER A 361 21.89 14.32 0.68
N GLY A 362 20.73 14.83 1.11
CA GLY A 362 20.19 14.63 2.45
C GLY A 362 19.61 13.22 2.65
N LEU A 363 18.31 13.06 2.44
CA LEU A 363 17.64 11.76 2.44
C LEU A 363 17.17 11.42 1.02
N GLY A 364 17.48 10.22 0.55
CA GLY A 364 16.88 9.64 -0.65
C GLY A 364 15.99 8.45 -0.32
N VAL A 365 15.16 8.01 -1.26
CA VAL A 365 14.28 6.84 -1.13
C VAL A 365 14.86 5.67 -1.91
N PHE A 366 15.00 4.52 -1.24
CA PHE A 366 15.63 3.32 -1.79
C PHE A 366 14.74 2.10 -1.56
N GLY A 367 14.99 1.04 -2.33
CA GLY A 367 14.28 -0.22 -2.21
C GLY A 367 15.10 -1.44 -2.61
N GLN A 368 14.60 -2.61 -2.23
CA GLN A 368 15.09 -3.93 -2.62
C GLN A 368 13.92 -4.88 -2.79
N VAL A 369 13.96 -5.72 -3.83
CA VAL A 369 12.95 -6.76 -4.08
C VAL A 369 13.47 -8.11 -3.59
N TYR A 370 12.57 -8.95 -3.09
CA TYR A 370 12.86 -10.27 -2.56
C TYR A 370 11.93 -11.32 -3.14
N LEU A 371 12.50 -12.50 -3.40
CA LEU A 371 11.74 -13.73 -3.61
C LEU A 371 10.99 -14.12 -2.32
N ALA A 372 9.93 -14.90 -2.46
CA ALA A 372 9.10 -15.35 -1.33
C ALA A 372 9.84 -16.13 -0.23
N ASN A 373 11.07 -16.60 -0.48
CA ASN A 373 11.93 -17.23 0.51
C ASN A 373 12.84 -16.24 1.29
N GLY A 374 12.79 -14.94 0.99
CA GLY A 374 13.65 -13.91 1.57
C GLY A 374 15.03 -13.78 0.92
N GLN A 375 15.25 -14.35 -0.26
CA GLN A 375 16.45 -14.07 -1.04
C GLN A 375 16.26 -12.81 -1.90
N PRO A 376 17.24 -11.88 -1.96
CA PRO A 376 17.12 -10.68 -2.78
C PRO A 376 17.01 -11.05 -4.26
N LEU A 377 16.14 -10.35 -4.96
CA LEU A 377 15.87 -10.48 -6.39
C LEU A 377 16.33 -9.19 -7.07
N GLY A 378 17.57 -9.21 -7.57
CA GLY A 378 18.24 -8.03 -8.12
C GLY A 378 19.19 -7.37 -7.11
N SER A 379 19.47 -6.09 -7.33
CA SER A 379 20.22 -5.23 -6.42
C SER A 379 19.31 -4.17 -5.82
N GLU A 380 19.79 -3.49 -4.79
CA GLU A 380 19.14 -2.25 -4.32
C GLU A 380 18.99 -1.27 -5.49
N PHE A 381 17.90 -0.51 -5.44
CA PHE A 381 17.57 0.54 -6.41
C PHE A 381 17.17 1.82 -5.70
N GLN A 382 17.44 2.95 -6.35
CA GLN A 382 16.96 4.27 -5.94
C GLN A 382 15.58 4.51 -6.57
N VAL A 383 14.66 5.11 -5.81
CA VAL A 383 13.30 5.41 -6.26
C VAL A 383 13.23 6.81 -6.87
N ASN A 384 13.70 7.81 -6.12
CA ASN A 384 13.73 9.21 -6.53
C ASN A 384 14.80 9.49 -7.59
N GLU A 385 14.46 10.29 -8.60
CA GLU A 385 15.40 10.85 -9.58
C GLU A 385 15.86 12.26 -9.17
N TYR A 386 14.96 13.04 -8.57
CA TYR A 386 15.30 14.28 -7.89
C TYR A 386 15.98 14.00 -6.54
N THR A 387 17.15 14.59 -6.35
CA THR A 387 18.03 14.32 -5.20
C THR A 387 18.31 15.56 -4.35
N ASP A 388 17.77 16.74 -4.66
CA ASP A 388 18.07 17.90 -3.81
C ASP A 388 17.32 17.78 -2.47
N LEU A 389 18.01 18.12 -1.38
CA LEU A 389 17.49 18.12 0.00
C LEU A 389 16.97 16.75 0.50
N TYR A 390 15.66 16.55 0.62
CA TYR A 390 15.06 15.44 1.37
C TYR A 390 13.87 14.80 0.65
N GLN A 391 14.02 13.51 0.32
CA GLN A 391 12.96 12.61 -0.13
C GLN A 391 12.66 11.61 1.00
N SER A 392 11.41 11.55 1.46
CA SER A 392 11.07 10.90 2.73
C SER A 392 9.68 10.25 2.80
N PHE A 393 9.46 9.46 3.85
CA PHE A 393 8.23 8.70 4.15
C PHE A 393 7.68 7.88 2.98
N PRO A 394 8.48 6.96 2.39
CA PRO A 394 8.00 6.11 1.32
C PRO A 394 6.88 5.18 1.79
N ARG A 395 5.90 4.95 0.93
CA ARG A 395 4.89 3.89 1.06
C ARG A 395 4.75 3.15 -0.26
N ALA A 396 4.54 1.84 -0.16
CA ALA A 396 4.29 0.99 -1.31
C ALA A 396 2.91 0.33 -1.23
N ALA A 397 2.27 0.18 -2.38
CA ALA A 397 1.22 -0.80 -2.61
C ALA A 397 1.63 -1.67 -3.81
N CYS A 398 1.17 -2.92 -3.85
CA CYS A 398 1.51 -3.84 -4.93
C CYS A 398 0.32 -4.73 -5.26
N ASP A 399 -0.05 -4.77 -6.55
CA ASP A 399 -0.99 -5.75 -7.09
C ASP A 399 -0.47 -6.31 -8.42
N THR A 400 -0.78 -7.59 -8.70
CA THR A 400 -0.51 -8.32 -9.96
C THR A 400 0.91 -8.18 -10.54
N GLY A 401 1.89 -7.74 -9.74
CA GLY A 401 3.28 -7.50 -10.13
C GLY A 401 3.62 -6.03 -10.43
N CYS A 402 2.63 -5.12 -10.42
CA CYS A 402 2.85 -3.68 -10.38
C CYS A 402 3.08 -3.21 -8.95
N LEU A 403 4.22 -2.56 -8.71
CA LEU A 403 4.58 -1.89 -7.45
C LEU A 403 4.44 -0.38 -7.65
N VAL A 404 3.54 0.25 -6.91
CA VAL A 404 3.43 1.72 -6.86
C VAL A 404 4.10 2.20 -5.58
N ILE A 405 5.00 3.16 -5.72
CA ILE A 405 5.71 3.81 -4.62
C ILE A 405 5.31 5.27 -4.57
N VAL A 406 4.95 5.79 -3.40
CA VAL A 406 4.70 7.21 -3.13
C VAL A 406 5.63 7.72 -2.02
N TRP A 407 6.07 8.98 -2.09
CA TRP A 407 6.91 9.64 -1.08
C TRP A 407 6.66 11.17 -1.07
N GLN A 408 7.15 11.86 -0.03
CA GLN A 408 7.21 13.34 -0.03
C GLN A 408 8.62 13.83 -0.42
N SER A 409 8.71 14.90 -1.20
CA SER A 409 9.96 15.45 -1.75
C SER A 409 10.06 16.94 -1.50
N ASP A 410 11.13 17.37 -0.83
CA ASP A 410 11.41 18.77 -0.47
C ASP A 410 11.75 19.61 -1.72
N VAL A 411 11.14 20.79 -1.83
CA VAL A 411 11.25 21.85 -2.87
C VAL A 411 11.09 21.43 -4.34
N GLN A 412 10.75 20.18 -4.65
CA GLN A 412 10.76 19.65 -6.01
C GLN A 412 9.71 20.27 -6.95
N ASP A 413 8.53 20.62 -6.42
CA ASP A 413 7.46 21.34 -7.13
C ASP A 413 7.56 22.87 -7.00
N GLY A 414 8.44 23.35 -6.12
CA GLY A 414 8.82 24.75 -5.96
C GLY A 414 8.43 25.41 -4.64
N ASP A 415 7.73 24.70 -3.74
CA ASP A 415 7.39 25.15 -2.38
C ASP A 415 7.29 23.94 -1.43
N GLY A 416 7.74 24.08 -0.18
CA GLY A 416 7.59 23.04 0.86
C GLY A 416 7.95 21.60 0.44
N TYR A 417 7.23 20.63 0.97
CA TYR A 417 7.20 19.24 0.48
C TYR A 417 6.06 19.00 -0.51
N GLY A 418 6.35 18.46 -1.70
CA GLY A 418 5.34 17.90 -2.61
C GLY A 418 5.20 16.38 -2.48
N ILE A 419 4.09 15.79 -2.98
CA ILE A 419 3.89 14.33 -3.04
C ILE A 419 4.21 13.80 -4.43
N TRP A 420 5.07 12.78 -4.48
CA TRP A 420 5.59 12.19 -5.71
C TRP A 420 5.38 10.68 -5.72
N ALA A 421 5.35 10.11 -6.92
CA ALA A 421 5.23 8.67 -7.11
C ALA A 421 6.04 8.13 -8.28
N ARG A 422 6.18 6.80 -8.27
CA ARG A 422 6.78 6.01 -9.34
C ARG A 422 6.20 4.59 -9.34
N ALA A 423 5.85 4.11 -10.51
CA ALA A 423 5.37 2.74 -10.70
C ALA A 423 6.46 1.86 -11.33
N TYR A 424 6.52 0.60 -10.89
CA TYR A 424 7.45 -0.41 -11.38
C TYR A 424 6.73 -1.71 -11.69
N GLN A 425 7.24 -2.46 -12.66
CA GLN A 425 6.97 -3.89 -12.75
C GLN A 425 8.02 -4.61 -11.89
N MET A 426 7.60 -5.39 -10.89
CA MET A 426 8.47 -6.09 -9.94
C MET A 426 9.50 -7.00 -10.64
N ALA A 427 9.12 -7.61 -11.76
CA ALA A 427 10.01 -8.44 -12.57
C ALA A 427 11.18 -7.67 -13.23
N GLU A 428 11.03 -6.36 -13.43
CA GLU A 428 12.07 -5.51 -14.02
C GLU A 428 13.13 -5.10 -13.01
N LEU A 429 12.71 -4.81 -11.77
CA LEU A 429 13.61 -4.60 -10.62
C LEU A 429 14.46 -5.85 -10.34
N GLY A 430 13.89 -7.04 -10.56
CA GLY A 430 14.59 -8.31 -10.43
C GLY A 430 15.65 -8.64 -11.48
N GLY A 431 15.81 -7.80 -12.51
CA GLY A 431 16.72 -8.04 -13.64
C GLY A 431 16.23 -9.12 -14.62
N ASP A 432 14.99 -9.58 -14.50
CA ASP A 432 14.44 -10.72 -15.29
C ASP A 432 13.92 -10.30 -16.68
N SER A 433 14.31 -9.10 -17.15
CA SER A 433 13.88 -8.50 -18.43
C SER A 433 14.23 -9.34 -19.67
N GLU A 434 15.26 -10.19 -19.60
CA GLU A 434 15.61 -11.12 -20.70
C GLU A 434 14.68 -12.35 -20.78
N ARG A 435 13.89 -12.69 -19.75
CA ARG A 435 13.01 -13.88 -19.77
C ARG A 435 11.64 -13.67 -20.41
N ILE A 436 11.21 -12.42 -20.58
CA ILE A 436 9.90 -12.08 -21.18
C ILE A 436 9.98 -12.08 -22.74
N ALA A 437 11.17 -12.24 -23.32
CA ALA A 437 11.41 -12.22 -24.76
C ALA A 437 11.09 -13.54 -25.51
N ARG A 438 9.80 -13.92 -25.55
CA ARG A 438 9.12 -14.82 -26.53
C ARG A 438 9.58 -16.29 -26.70
N PRO A 439 8.62 -17.22 -26.84
CA PRO A 439 8.75 -18.41 -27.67
C PRO A 439 7.92 -18.30 -28.98
N HIS A 440 8.46 -17.63 -29.99
CA HIS A 440 7.99 -17.71 -31.39
C HIS A 440 9.21 -17.84 -32.32
N GLY A 441 9.32 -18.83 -33.19
CA GLY A 441 8.50 -20.02 -33.41
C GLY A 441 9.20 -20.92 -34.43
N ALA A 442 8.85 -22.21 -34.49
CA ALA A 442 9.51 -23.13 -35.41
C ALA A 442 9.31 -22.74 -36.88
N GLN A 443 10.41 -22.62 -37.64
CA GLN A 443 10.36 -22.75 -39.09
C GLN A 443 11.05 -24.03 -39.53
N HIS A 444 10.28 -24.91 -40.18
CA HIS A 444 10.80 -26.00 -40.97
C HIS A 444 11.64 -25.47 -42.13
N ALA A 445 12.85 -26.00 -42.29
CA ALA A 445 13.54 -26.09 -43.58
C ALA A 445 13.97 -27.55 -43.78
N GLY A 446 13.19 -28.31 -44.55
CA GLY A 446 13.46 -29.72 -44.83
C GLY A 446 13.68 -29.99 -46.31
N THR A 447 14.94 -30.12 -46.73
CA THR A 447 15.47 -30.83 -47.92
C THR A 447 17.01 -30.69 -47.86
N GLY A 448 17.89 -31.69 -47.95
CA GLY A 448 17.74 -33.14 -48.14
C GLY A 448 18.69 -33.67 -49.21
N SER A 449 19.85 -34.24 -48.85
CA SER A 449 20.62 -35.20 -49.70
C SER A 449 21.89 -35.79 -49.03
N ASN A 450 21.90 -37.12 -48.83
CA ASN A 450 22.99 -38.10 -49.05
C ASN A 450 24.47 -37.88 -48.62
N LEU A 451 24.90 -38.74 -47.65
CA LEU A 451 26.07 -39.67 -47.70
C LEU A 451 27.53 -39.13 -47.74
N PRO A 452 28.56 -39.94 -47.35
CA PRO A 452 28.66 -40.79 -46.14
C PRO A 452 30.05 -40.70 -45.44
N ALA A 453 30.25 -41.54 -44.42
CA ALA A 453 31.38 -41.60 -43.48
C ALA A 453 32.82 -41.78 -44.05
N LYS A 454 33.78 -41.19 -43.32
CA LYS A 454 35.16 -41.62 -42.94
C LYS A 454 35.81 -40.46 -42.17
N GLU A 455 36.71 -40.64 -41.21
CA GLU A 455 37.46 -41.83 -40.75
C GLU A 455 37.62 -41.79 -39.21
#